data_AF-A0A356PCF4-F1
#
_entry.id   AF-A0A356PCF4-F1
#
_cell.length_a   1.000
_cell.length_b   1.000
_cell.length_c   1.000
_cell.angle_alpha   90.00
_cell.angle_beta   90.00
_cell.angle_gamma   90.00
#
_symmetry.space_group_name_H-M   'P 1'
#
loop_
_entity.id
_entity.type
_entity.pdbx_description
1 polymer ?
#
loop_
_entity_poly.entity_id
_entity_poly.type
_entity_poly.pdbx_seq_one_letter_code
_entity_poly.pdbx_strand_id
1 'polypeptide(L)'
;MRLKEKTHRKFVQFFEKISSMYRGEDFELAYSDIQRETGAASVTLKRAIQALAEDGAIEVHPGRNSRYARFRYLLPVQESEESSAEVVLNETRMLEDSSKEEKPQPTRILEAINVDVTELTQLVDHLRRRVRNQEMAIALLQDRLAEVEDKMRKR
;
A
#
# COMPACT_ATOMS: atom_id res chain seq x y z
N MET A 1 -1.96 5.17 -21.01
CA MET A 1 -2.61 6.51 -21.10
C MET A 1 -1.80 7.47 -20.24
N ARG A 2 -1.10 8.45 -20.83
CA ARG A 2 -0.17 9.34 -20.08
C ARG A 2 -0.91 10.33 -19.17
N LEU A 3 -0.45 10.48 -17.94
CA LEU A 3 -0.93 11.50 -17.00
C LEU A 3 -0.53 12.91 -17.50
N LYS A 4 -1.28 13.96 -17.12
CA LYS A 4 -0.86 15.35 -17.43
C LYS A 4 0.53 15.60 -16.84
N GLU A 5 1.44 16.08 -17.68
CA GLU A 5 2.87 16.28 -17.40
C GLU A 5 3.13 17.12 -16.14
N LYS A 6 2.28 18.14 -15.89
CA LYS A 6 2.34 18.98 -14.67
C LYS A 6 2.12 18.18 -13.38
N THR A 7 1.23 17.20 -13.41
CA THR A 7 0.93 16.35 -12.26
C THR A 7 2.06 15.36 -12.04
N HIS A 8 2.53 14.72 -13.10
CA HIS A 8 3.66 13.79 -13.03
C HIS A 8 4.91 14.44 -12.42
N ARG A 9 5.28 15.65 -12.87
CA ARG A 9 6.42 16.41 -12.33
C ARG A 9 6.30 16.69 -10.82
N LYS A 10 5.11 16.98 -10.31
CA LYS A 10 4.88 17.18 -8.87
C LYS A 10 5.13 15.91 -8.06
N PHE A 11 4.71 14.77 -8.58
CA PHE A 11 4.95 13.49 -7.92
C PHE A 11 6.43 13.11 -7.93
N VAL A 12 7.14 13.31 -9.05
CA VAL A 12 8.60 13.11 -9.11
C VAL A 12 9.32 13.97 -8.05
N GLN A 13 9.03 15.28 -8.01
CA GLN A 13 9.62 16.18 -7.02
C GLN A 13 9.32 15.78 -5.58
N PHE A 14 8.09 15.30 -5.32
CA PHE A 14 7.72 14.80 -4.00
C PHE A 14 8.55 13.56 -3.62
N PHE A 15 8.61 12.55 -4.50
CA PHE A 15 9.35 11.32 -4.22
C PHE A 15 10.87 11.56 -4.15
N GLU A 16 11.41 12.49 -4.94
CA GLU A 16 12.81 12.93 -4.86
C GLU A 16 13.12 13.62 -3.52
N LYS A 17 12.25 14.51 -3.06
CA LYS A 17 12.41 15.18 -1.76
C LYS A 17 12.38 14.17 -0.61
N ILE A 18 11.46 13.20 -0.67
CA ILE A 18 11.36 12.15 0.35
C ILE A 18 12.57 11.21 0.27
N SER A 19 12.97 10.75 -0.91
CA SER A 19 14.12 9.85 -1.05
C SER A 19 15.42 10.48 -0.57
N SER A 20 15.59 11.79 -0.75
CA SER A 20 16.71 12.56 -0.18
C SER A 20 16.71 12.53 1.35
N MET A 21 15.54 12.62 2.01
CA MET A 21 15.43 12.48 3.46
C MET A 21 15.79 11.07 3.95
N TYR A 22 15.40 10.05 3.20
CA TYR A 22 15.64 8.64 3.52
C TYR A 22 16.93 8.06 2.90
N ARG A 23 17.81 8.90 2.35
CA ARG A 23 19.12 8.52 1.76
C ARG A 23 19.05 7.41 0.71
N GLY A 24 17.95 7.32 -0.04
CA GLY A 24 17.76 6.29 -1.06
C GLY A 24 17.39 4.91 -0.53
N GLU A 25 17.11 4.75 0.78
CA GLU A 25 16.55 3.53 1.33
C GLU A 25 15.02 3.44 1.11
N ASP A 26 14.47 2.23 1.29
CA ASP A 26 13.04 1.97 1.19
C ASP A 26 12.27 2.73 2.29
N PHE A 27 11.30 3.56 1.90
CA PHE A 27 10.46 4.30 2.84
C PHE A 27 8.98 3.88 2.76
N GLU A 28 8.33 3.81 3.92
CA GLU A 28 6.90 3.52 4.03
C GLU A 28 6.12 4.83 4.17
N LEU A 29 5.13 5.06 3.30
CA LEU A 29 4.29 6.24 3.32
C LEU A 29 2.80 5.88 3.21
N ALA A 30 1.96 6.62 3.94
CA ALA A 30 0.52 6.51 3.79
C ALA A 30 0.06 7.21 2.50
N TYR A 31 -0.90 6.62 1.79
CA TYR A 31 -1.50 7.29 0.64
C TYR A 31 -2.10 8.65 1.01
N SER A 32 -2.67 8.80 2.22
CA SER A 32 -3.22 10.07 2.72
C SER A 32 -2.18 11.18 2.80
N ASP A 33 -0.94 10.84 3.15
CA ASP A 33 0.12 11.84 3.36
C ASP A 33 0.61 12.34 2.01
N ILE A 34 0.75 11.43 1.04
CA ILE A 34 1.06 11.78 -0.34
C ILE A 34 -0.07 12.67 -0.92
N GLN A 35 -1.33 12.38 -0.63
CA GLN A 35 -2.46 13.23 -1.06
C GLN A 35 -2.41 14.63 -0.45
N ARG A 36 -2.05 14.75 0.83
CA ARG A 36 -1.94 16.05 1.52
C ARG A 36 -0.83 16.91 0.92
N GLU A 37 0.32 16.30 0.63
CA GLU A 37 1.49 17.01 0.10
C GLU A 37 1.34 17.36 -1.38
N THR A 38 0.80 16.44 -2.18
CA THR A 38 0.63 16.67 -3.63
C THR A 38 -0.67 17.42 -3.96
N GLY A 39 -1.61 17.49 -3.02
CA GLY A 39 -2.94 18.06 -3.21
C GLY A 39 -3.81 17.25 -4.18
N ALA A 40 -3.44 16.00 -4.49
CA ALA A 40 -4.09 15.19 -5.51
C ALA A 40 -5.20 14.30 -4.93
N ALA A 41 -6.29 14.14 -5.69
CA ALA A 41 -7.34 13.18 -5.38
C ALA A 41 -6.82 11.73 -5.47
N SER A 42 -7.49 10.80 -4.77
CA SER A 42 -7.04 9.41 -4.62
C SER A 42 -6.88 8.68 -5.96
N VAL A 43 -7.79 8.91 -6.90
CA VAL A 43 -7.73 8.32 -8.25
C VAL A 43 -6.50 8.82 -9.01
N THR A 44 -6.19 10.11 -8.88
CA THR A 44 -5.02 10.73 -9.52
C THR A 44 -3.72 10.21 -8.91
N LEU A 45 -3.68 10.03 -7.59
CA LEU A 45 -2.54 9.43 -6.89
C LEU A 45 -2.24 8.01 -7.39
N LYS A 46 -3.26 7.14 -7.44
CA LYS A 46 -3.08 5.76 -7.93
C LYS A 46 -2.54 5.73 -9.36
N ARG A 47 -3.10 6.58 -10.23
CA ARG A 47 -2.63 6.70 -11.62
C ARG A 47 -1.20 7.25 -11.71
N ALA A 48 -0.84 8.21 -10.86
CA ALA A 48 0.50 8.77 -10.84
C ALA A 48 1.54 7.77 -10.35
N ILE A 49 1.24 7.01 -9.29
CA ILE A 49 2.10 5.95 -8.78
C ILE A 49 2.29 4.87 -9.85
N GLN A 50 1.22 4.44 -10.51
CA GLN A 50 1.30 3.46 -11.59
C GLN A 50 2.15 3.98 -12.75
N ALA A 51 1.94 5.24 -13.18
CA ALA A 51 2.75 5.84 -14.24
C ALA A 51 4.23 5.93 -13.84
N LEU A 52 4.55 6.32 -12.60
CA LEU A 52 5.93 6.39 -12.12
C LEU A 52 6.59 5.02 -11.98
N ALA A 53 5.82 3.99 -11.66
CA ALA A 53 6.32 2.61 -11.64
C ALA A 53 6.55 2.08 -13.07
N GLU A 54 5.65 2.38 -14.01
CA GLU A 54 5.80 2.06 -15.43
C GLU A 54 7.00 2.80 -16.05
N ASP A 55 7.23 4.05 -15.67
CA ASP A 55 8.35 4.88 -16.11
C ASP A 55 9.68 4.50 -15.39
N GLY A 56 9.66 3.51 -14.49
CA GLY A 56 10.85 3.03 -13.75
C GLY A 56 11.39 3.99 -12.69
N ALA A 57 10.69 5.09 -12.42
CA ALA A 57 11.11 6.11 -11.46
C ALA A 57 11.02 5.62 -10.00
N ILE A 58 10.03 4.76 -9.71
CA ILE A 58 9.79 4.22 -8.37
C ILE A 58 9.44 2.73 -8.42
N GLU A 59 9.85 2.00 -7.39
CA GLU A 59 9.39 0.65 -7.09
C GLU A 59 8.34 0.72 -5.96
N VAL A 60 7.22 0.02 -6.14
CA VAL A 60 6.07 0.08 -5.22
C VAL A 60 5.82 -1.30 -4.64
N HIS A 61 5.91 -1.41 -3.31
CA HIS A 61 5.60 -2.61 -2.56
C HIS A 61 4.41 -2.37 -1.62
N PRO A 62 3.55 -3.38 -1.38
CA PRO A 62 2.48 -3.25 -0.41
C PRO A 62 3.05 -2.98 0.99
N GLY A 63 2.49 -2.00 1.69
CA GLY A 63 2.88 -1.69 3.07
C GLY A 63 2.20 -2.60 4.09
N ARG A 64 2.21 -2.20 5.36
CA ARG A 64 1.61 -2.97 6.46
C ARG A 64 0.12 -3.25 6.28
N ASN A 65 -0.59 -2.40 5.56
CA ASN A 65 -2.00 -2.57 5.21
C ASN A 65 -2.31 -1.79 3.94
N SER A 66 -3.56 -1.86 3.46
CA SER A 66 -4.01 -1.20 2.22
C SER A 66 -3.93 0.35 2.22
N ARG A 67 -3.58 0.99 3.35
CA ARG A 67 -3.42 2.45 3.46
C ARG A 67 -1.97 2.90 3.26
N TYR A 68 -1.01 2.00 3.43
CA TYR A 68 0.42 2.29 3.34
C TYR A 68 1.02 1.55 2.15
N ALA A 69 2.03 2.17 1.55
CA ALA A 69 2.87 1.54 0.55
C ALA A 69 4.33 1.84 0.85
N ARG A 70 5.18 0.85 0.56
CA ARG A 70 6.63 1.01 0.61
C ARG A 70 7.11 1.42 -0.78
N PHE A 71 7.89 2.48 -0.83
CA PHE A 71 8.41 3.03 -2.06
C PHE A 71 9.94 2.96 -2.02
N ARG A 72 10.53 2.52 -3.13
CA ARG A 72 11.96 2.66 -3.40
C ARG A 72 12.13 3.60 -4.57
N TYR A 73 12.92 4.65 -4.39
CA TYR A 73 13.18 5.62 -5.45
C TYR A 73 14.42 5.18 -6.23
N LEU A 74 14.27 4.91 -7.54
CA LEU A 74 15.32 4.28 -8.34
C LEU A 74 16.09 5.28 -9.22
N LEU A 75 15.61 6.51 -9.39
CA LEU A 75 16.12 7.43 -10.42
C LEU A 75 16.74 8.71 -9.86
N PRO A 76 18.07 8.79 -9.71
CA PRO A 76 18.78 10.04 -9.95
C PRO A 76 18.84 10.24 -11.46
N VAL A 77 18.53 11.44 -11.95
CA VAL A 77 18.73 11.80 -13.35
C VAL A 77 20.20 11.57 -13.73
N GLN A 78 20.49 10.59 -14.59
CA GLN A 78 21.63 10.61 -15.49
C GLN A 78 21.15 10.22 -16.88
N GLU A 79 21.02 11.23 -17.74
CA GLU A 79 21.38 11.05 -19.14
C GLU A 79 22.85 10.67 -19.17
N SER A 80 23.16 9.38 -19.34
CA SER A 80 24.36 8.96 -20.03
C SER A 80 24.15 7.54 -20.53
N GLU A 81 24.26 7.43 -21.84
CA GLU A 81 24.29 6.21 -22.62
C GLU A 81 25.28 5.18 -22.07
N GLU A 82 24.96 3.94 -22.38
CA GLU A 82 25.75 2.71 -22.31
C GLU A 82 27.27 2.87 -22.21
N SER A 83 27.87 2.23 -21.19
CA SER A 83 29.10 1.41 -21.26
C SER A 83 29.98 1.58 -20.01
N SER A 84 29.95 0.56 -19.16
CA SER A 84 31.10 -0.08 -18.46
C SER A 84 30.48 -1.02 -17.41
N ALA A 85 30.10 -2.24 -17.78
CA ALA A 85 30.96 -3.42 -17.85
C ALA A 85 31.77 -3.64 -16.55
N GLU A 86 31.37 -4.70 -15.82
CA GLU A 86 32.19 -5.51 -14.90
C GLU A 86 32.67 -4.77 -13.63
N VAL A 87 32.62 -5.27 -12.40
CA VAL A 87 33.06 -6.53 -11.77
C VAL A 87 32.35 -6.48 -10.38
N VAL A 88 31.75 -7.50 -9.77
CA VAL A 88 32.38 -8.72 -9.25
C VAL A 88 31.29 -9.80 -9.07
N LEU A 89 31.21 -10.70 -10.05
CA LEU A 89 31.08 -12.13 -9.75
C LEU A 89 32.50 -12.68 -9.62
N ASN A 90 32.81 -13.25 -8.46
CA ASN A 90 33.79 -14.32 -8.23
C ASN A 90 33.73 -14.63 -6.72
N GLU A 91 33.09 -15.71 -6.24
CA GLU A 91 33.49 -17.12 -6.43
C GLU A 91 35.02 -17.26 -6.36
N THR A 92 35.69 -18.00 -5.48
CA THR A 92 35.36 -19.16 -4.66
C THR A 92 36.62 -19.44 -3.83
N ARG A 93 36.47 -19.95 -2.60
CA ARG A 93 37.30 -21.02 -1.95
C ARG A 93 37.11 -20.93 -0.44
N MET A 94 36.93 -21.99 0.35
CA MET A 94 36.65 -23.42 0.19
C MET A 94 36.27 -23.89 1.61
N LEU A 95 35.30 -24.79 1.72
CA LEU A 95 35.20 -25.87 2.71
C LEU A 95 35.48 -25.53 4.19
N GLU A 96 34.41 -25.43 5.00
CA GLU A 96 34.17 -26.42 6.06
C GLU A 96 32.65 -26.67 6.21
N ASP A 97 32.26 -27.83 5.71
CA ASP A 97 31.33 -28.80 6.29
C ASP A 97 30.18 -28.30 7.21
N SER A 98 28.98 -28.23 6.65
CA SER A 98 27.81 -28.85 7.27
C SER A 98 26.65 -28.86 6.27
N SER A 99 26.49 -30.01 5.64
CA SER A 99 25.28 -30.43 4.96
C SER A 99 24.03 -30.17 5.83
N LYS A 100 23.15 -29.27 5.38
CA LYS A 100 21.71 -29.34 5.64
C LYS A 100 20.96 -28.60 4.54
N GLU A 101 20.46 -29.37 3.58
CA GLU A 101 19.37 -28.97 2.69
C GLU A 101 18.15 -28.55 3.54
N GLU A 102 18.01 -27.26 3.85
CA GLU A 102 16.70 -26.74 4.28
C GLU A 102 15.88 -26.43 3.04
N LYS A 103 15.16 -27.47 2.56
CA LYS A 103 13.94 -27.28 1.79
C LYS A 103 13.09 -26.21 2.50
N PRO A 104 12.49 -25.23 1.78
CA PRO A 104 11.60 -24.27 2.41
C PRO A 104 10.45 -25.06 3.05
N GLN A 105 10.44 -25.11 4.39
CA GLN A 105 9.46 -25.94 5.09
C GLN A 105 8.06 -25.38 4.81
N PRO A 106 7.15 -26.17 4.18
CA PRO A 106 5.78 -25.74 3.92
C PRO A 106 5.03 -25.40 5.23
N THR A 107 5.51 -25.91 6.36
CA THR A 107 4.97 -25.70 7.71
C THR A 107 4.97 -24.23 8.14
N ARG A 108 6.05 -23.47 7.89
CA ARG A 108 6.13 -22.05 8.31
C ARG A 108 5.20 -21.14 7.50
N ILE A 109 5.01 -21.46 6.22
CA ILE A 109 4.11 -20.70 5.35
C ILE A 109 2.65 -20.98 5.75
N LEU A 110 2.33 -22.24 6.08
CA LEU A 110 1.00 -22.61 6.58
C LEU A 110 0.67 -21.96 7.94
N GLU A 111 1.65 -21.82 8.82
CA GLU A 111 1.49 -21.11 10.10
C GLU A 111 1.19 -19.62 9.89
N ALA A 112 1.93 -18.94 9.00
CA ALA A 112 1.65 -17.54 8.66
C ALA A 112 0.25 -17.36 8.04
N ILE A 113 -0.12 -18.24 7.10
CA ILE A 113 -1.46 -18.22 6.49
C ILE A 113 -2.56 -18.46 7.55
N ASN A 114 -2.34 -19.38 8.49
CA ASN A 114 -3.31 -19.61 9.57
C ASN A 114 -3.49 -18.39 10.46
N VAL A 115 -2.40 -17.68 10.81
CA VAL A 115 -2.49 -16.43 11.58
C VAL A 115 -3.31 -15.39 10.81
N ASP A 116 -3.00 -15.17 9.53
CA ASP A 116 -3.73 -14.22 8.68
C ASP A 116 -5.22 -14.57 8.56
N VAL A 117 -5.56 -15.86 8.43
CA VAL A 117 -6.95 -16.34 8.40
C VAL A 117 -7.66 -16.09 9.74
N THR A 118 -6.97 -16.26 10.87
CA THR A 118 -7.57 -15.96 12.18
C THR A 118 -7.82 -14.48 12.39
N GLU A 119 -6.88 -13.61 11.98
CA GLU A 119 -7.06 -12.16 12.05
C GLU A 119 -8.21 -11.69 11.16
N LEU A 120 -8.28 -12.21 9.93
CA LEU A 120 -9.38 -11.91 9.01
C LEU A 120 -10.73 -12.36 9.58
N THR A 121 -10.78 -13.53 10.24
CA THR A 121 -11.99 -14.04 10.88
C THR A 121 -12.47 -13.10 11.99
N GLN A 122 -11.55 -12.63 12.84
CA GLN A 122 -11.87 -11.67 13.90
C GLN A 122 -12.39 -10.34 13.34
N LEU A 123 -11.78 -9.83 12.26
CA LEU A 123 -12.24 -8.61 11.59
C LEU A 123 -13.65 -8.77 11.01
N VAL A 124 -13.94 -9.92 10.39
CA VAL A 124 -15.28 -10.25 9.88
C VAL A 124 -16.30 -10.30 11.01
N ASP A 125 -15.96 -10.92 12.15
CA ASP A 125 -16.86 -10.99 13.30
C ASP A 125 -17.14 -9.62 13.93
N HIS A 126 -16.11 -8.77 14.04
CA HIS A 126 -16.30 -7.38 14.46
C HIS A 126 -17.21 -6.60 13.50
N LEU A 127 -17.01 -6.79 12.19
CA LEU A 127 -17.86 -6.16 11.19
C LEU A 127 -19.31 -6.63 11.29
N ARG A 128 -19.54 -7.94 11.45
CA ARG A 128 -20.88 -8.52 11.65
C ARG A 128 -21.59 -7.95 12.88
N ARG A 129 -20.88 -7.81 14.01
CA ARG A 129 -21.44 -7.19 15.22
C ARG A 129 -21.81 -5.72 14.98
N ARG A 130 -20.94 -4.98 14.29
CA ARG A 130 -21.20 -3.57 13.97
C ARG A 130 -22.42 -3.41 13.06
N VAL A 131 -22.56 -4.26 12.05
CA VAL A 131 -23.72 -4.26 11.14
C VAL A 131 -25.00 -4.53 11.92
N ARG A 132 -25.04 -5.55 12.79
CA ARG A 132 -26.22 -5.81 13.63
C ARG A 132 -26.60 -4.62 14.52
N ASN A 133 -25.61 -3.95 15.12
CA ASN A 133 -25.87 -2.76 15.91
C ASN A 133 -26.45 -1.61 15.07
N GLN A 134 -25.96 -1.44 13.84
CA GLN A 134 -26.49 -0.44 12.90
C GLN A 134 -27.90 -0.79 12.45
N GLU A 135 -28.19 -2.05 12.14
CA GLU A 135 -29.53 -2.54 11.80
C GLU A 135 -30.52 -2.24 12.93
N MET A 136 -30.15 -2.52 14.19
CA MET A 136 -30.97 -2.19 15.36
C MET A 136 -31.23 -0.68 15.49
N ALA A 137 -30.20 0.13 15.30
CA ALA A 137 -30.34 1.60 15.38
C ALA A 137 -31.25 2.13 14.26
N ILE A 138 -31.14 1.59 13.05
CA ILE A 138 -32.00 1.95 11.92
C ILE A 138 -33.46 1.59 12.21
N ALA A 139 -33.73 0.40 12.76
CA ALA A 139 -35.08 -0.01 13.13
C ALA A 139 -35.71 0.97 14.13
N LEU A 140 -34.97 1.37 15.19
CA LEU A 140 -35.45 2.35 16.16
C LEU A 140 -35.73 3.72 15.55
N LEU A 141 -34.90 4.16 14.59
CA LEU A 141 -35.12 5.41 13.87
C LEU A 141 -36.35 5.34 12.97
N GLN A 142 -36.58 4.21 12.31
CA GLN A 142 -37.77 3.98 11.48
C GLN A 142 -39.05 4.02 12.32
N ASP A 143 -39.06 3.37 13.50
CA ASP A 143 -40.20 3.41 14.42
C ASP A 143 -40.51 4.85 14.86
N ARG A 144 -39.49 5.64 15.21
CA ARG A 144 -39.68 7.05 15.60
C ARG A 144 -40.12 7.92 14.45
N LEU A 145 -39.64 7.66 13.24
CA LEU A 145 -40.07 8.39 12.06
C LEU A 145 -41.54 8.10 11.76
N ALA A 146 -41.98 6.85 11.86
CA ALA A 146 -43.39 6.47 11.71
C ALA A 146 -44.28 7.16 12.75
N GLU A 147 -43.87 7.23 14.02
CA GLU A 147 -44.62 7.98 15.06
C GLU A 147 -44.76 9.47 14.73
N VAL A 148 -43.72 10.10 14.17
CA VAL A 148 -43.74 11.51 13.78
C VAL A 148 -44.65 11.71 12.57
N GLU A 149 -44.57 10.85 11.56
CA GLU A 149 -45.44 10.87 10.39
C GLU A 149 -46.91 10.73 10.78
N ASP A 150 -47.24 9.85 11.72
CA ASP A 150 -48.59 9.67 12.25
C ASP A 150 -49.10 10.94 12.94
N LYS A 151 -48.26 11.62 13.73
CA LYS A 151 -48.61 12.90 14.37
C LYS A 151 -48.84 14.01 13.36
N MET A 152 -48.11 14.01 12.25
CA MET A 152 -48.28 14.98 11.17
C MET A 152 -49.55 14.71 10.36
N ARG A 153 -49.89 13.45 10.07
CA ARG A 153 -51.09 13.08 9.31
C ARG A 153 -52.40 13.22 10.09
N LYS A 154 -52.34 13.19 11.43
CA LYS A 154 -53.50 13.38 12.31
C LYS A 154 -53.82 14.85 12.62
N ARG A 155 -53.07 15.80 12.04
CA ARG A 155 -53.40 17.23 11.99
C ARG A 155 -54.07 17.58 10.67
#